data_AF-A0A831LIX2-F1
#
_entry.id   AF-A0A831LIX2-F1
#
_cell.length_a   1.000
_cell.length_b   1.000
_cell.length_c   1.000
_cell.angle_alpha   90.00
_cell.angle_beta   90.00
_cell.angle_gamma   90.00
#
_symmetry.space_group_name_H-M   'P 1'
#
loop_
_entity.id
_entity.type
_entity.pdbx_description
1 polymer ?
#
loop_
_entity_poly.entity_id
_entity_poly.type
_entity_poly.pdbx_seq_one_letter_code
_entity_poly.pdbx_strand_id
1 'polypeptide(L)'
;MNELNNFLSVIDSQIGGSQWFVFLLLGTGLFFTIYLKFPQFRYLRHSIRIVRGKFDRKGDEGDTSHFQALTTALSGTVGTGNIAGVALAIHLGGPAALFWMLVTAAVGMTTKFVEVTLSHKYREKASDGSIAGGPMYYMRKRLNIHLKNKKVIKTGTVMGALFAVATILSSFGTGNLPQINSIANSMFETFGLNHVLTGGV
;
A
#
# COMPACT_ATOMS: atom_id res chain seq x y z
N MET A 1 -9.65 28.49 2.27
CA MET A 1 -10.52 27.29 2.33
C MET A 1 -11.08 26.94 0.96
N ASN A 2 -11.78 27.85 0.26
CA ASN A 2 -12.38 27.57 -1.05
C ASN A 2 -11.37 27.20 -2.15
N GLU A 3 -10.23 27.90 -2.24
CA GLU A 3 -9.20 27.60 -3.25
C GLU A 3 -8.51 26.24 -3.05
N LEU A 4 -8.20 25.89 -1.78
CA LEU A 4 -7.64 24.58 -1.46
C LEU A 4 -8.65 23.47 -1.76
N ASN A 5 -9.93 23.68 -1.43
CA ASN A 5 -10.98 22.71 -1.73
C ASN A 5 -11.13 22.52 -3.25
N ASN A 6 -11.16 23.61 -4.02
CA ASN A 6 -11.23 23.56 -5.48
C ASN A 6 -10.03 22.82 -6.09
N PHE A 7 -8.82 23.09 -5.59
CA PHE A 7 -7.61 22.38 -6.01
C PHE A 7 -7.68 20.86 -5.73
N LEU A 8 -8.11 20.48 -4.52
CA LEU A 8 -8.28 19.07 -4.15
C LEU A 8 -9.37 18.39 -4.99
N SER A 9 -10.49 19.07 -5.24
CA SER A 9 -11.57 18.55 -6.10
C SER A 9 -11.12 18.34 -7.54
N VAL A 10 -10.27 19.22 -8.08
CA VAL A 10 -9.68 19.02 -9.42
C VAL A 10 -8.83 17.76 -9.44
N ILE A 11 -7.93 17.57 -8.46
CA ILE A 11 -7.11 16.36 -8.36
C ILE A 11 -7.98 15.11 -8.25
N ASP A 12 -9.00 15.15 -7.39
CA ASP A 12 -9.92 14.03 -7.20
C ASP A 12 -10.65 13.69 -8.51
N SER A 13 -11.21 14.68 -9.20
CA SER A 13 -11.91 14.46 -10.48
C SER A 13 -11.03 13.82 -11.56
N GLN A 14 -9.73 14.11 -11.55
CA GLN A 14 -8.78 13.63 -12.56
C GLN A 14 -8.17 12.27 -12.18
N ILE A 15 -8.01 11.99 -10.88
CA ILE A 15 -7.33 10.79 -10.38
C ILE A 15 -8.28 9.91 -9.58
N GLY A 16 -8.76 10.38 -8.43
CA GLY A 16 -9.50 9.58 -7.44
C GLY A 16 -10.87 9.12 -7.93
N GLY A 17 -11.66 10.02 -8.49
CA GLY A 17 -12.99 9.75 -9.05
C GLY A 17 -12.97 9.28 -10.50
N SER A 18 -11.80 9.19 -11.13
CA SER A 18 -11.70 8.91 -12.55
C SER A 18 -11.63 7.43 -12.87
N GLN A 19 -12.50 6.97 -13.78
CA GLN A 19 -12.61 5.54 -14.12
C GLN A 19 -11.32 4.96 -14.70
N TRP A 20 -10.53 5.76 -15.44
CA TRP A 20 -9.29 5.30 -16.07
C TRP A 20 -8.27 4.79 -15.05
N PHE A 21 -8.23 5.37 -13.85
CA PHE A 21 -7.26 5.01 -12.83
C PHE A 21 -7.51 3.59 -12.30
N VAL A 22 -8.77 3.22 -12.11
CA VAL A 22 -9.17 1.85 -11.73
C VAL A 22 -8.76 0.85 -12.80
N PHE A 23 -9.01 1.15 -14.08
CA PHE A 23 -8.61 0.28 -15.19
C PHE A 23 -7.09 0.17 -15.32
N LEU A 24 -6.34 1.24 -15.05
CA LEU A 24 -4.88 1.23 -15.04
C LEU A 24 -4.34 0.30 -13.94
N LEU A 25 -4.88 0.39 -12.72
CA LEU A 25 -4.46 -0.45 -11.60
C LEU A 25 -4.79 -1.93 -11.83
N LEU A 26 -6.02 -2.23 -12.24
CA LEU A 26 -6.45 -3.60 -12.57
C LEU A 26 -5.69 -4.15 -13.77
N GLY A 27 -5.52 -3.34 -14.82
CA GLY A 27 -4.76 -3.69 -16.01
C GLY A 27 -3.29 -4.00 -15.72
N THR A 28 -2.67 -3.21 -14.84
CA THR A 28 -1.28 -3.46 -14.39
C THR A 28 -1.17 -4.77 -13.61
N GLY A 29 -2.10 -5.04 -12.70
CA GLY A 29 -2.11 -6.31 -11.96
C GLY A 29 -2.40 -7.51 -12.84
N LEU A 30 -3.28 -7.37 -13.84
CA LEU A 30 -3.57 -8.42 -14.80
C LEU A 30 -2.37 -8.68 -15.71
N PHE A 31 -1.72 -7.63 -16.19
CA PHE A 31 -0.48 -7.72 -16.97
C PHE A 31 0.59 -8.50 -16.20
N PHE A 32 0.89 -8.12 -14.95
CA PHE A 32 1.89 -8.85 -14.16
C PHE A 32 1.45 -10.27 -13.82
N THR A 33 0.16 -10.50 -13.59
CA THR A 33 -0.39 -11.84 -13.35
C THR A 33 -0.12 -12.77 -14.52
N ILE A 34 -0.39 -12.32 -15.75
CA ILE A 34 -0.14 -13.11 -16.97
C ILE A 34 1.36 -13.24 -17.23
N TYR A 35 2.12 -12.14 -17.17
CA TYR A 35 3.56 -12.11 -17.43
C TYR A 35 4.35 -13.04 -16.49
N LEU A 36 3.98 -13.05 -15.20
CA LEU A 36 4.61 -13.90 -14.18
C LEU A 36 3.97 -15.29 -14.07
N LYS A 37 3.05 -15.66 -14.96
CA LYS A 37 2.38 -16.96 -14.98
C LYS A 37 1.72 -17.29 -13.64
N PHE A 38 0.81 -16.43 -13.21
CA PHE A 38 -0.05 -16.59 -12.03
C PHE A 38 0.71 -16.91 -10.73
N PRO A 39 1.63 -16.02 -10.29
CA PRO A 39 2.45 -16.26 -9.09
C PRO A 39 1.62 -16.44 -7.82
N GLN A 40 0.46 -15.79 -7.70
CA GLN A 40 -0.41 -15.86 -6.53
C GLN A 40 -0.92 -17.28 -6.25
N PHE A 41 -1.16 -18.09 -7.28
CA PHE A 41 -1.57 -19.50 -7.11
C PHE A 41 -0.36 -20.43 -7.01
N ARG A 42 0.67 -20.18 -7.82
CA ARG A 42 1.86 -21.04 -7.91
C ARG A 42 2.71 -21.01 -6.64
N TYR A 43 2.80 -19.86 -5.98
CA TYR A 43 3.64 -19.69 -4.79
C TYR A 43 2.87 -19.72 -3.47
N LEU A 44 1.55 -19.87 -3.47
CA LEU A 44 0.73 -19.85 -2.25
C LEU A 44 1.20 -20.87 -1.19
N ARG A 45 1.47 -22.12 -1.59
CA ARG A 45 1.99 -23.13 -0.66
C ARG A 45 3.40 -22.83 -0.16
N HIS A 46 4.19 -22.11 -0.96
CA HIS A 46 5.54 -21.73 -0.56
C HIS A 46 5.51 -20.55 0.41
N SER A 47 4.68 -19.53 0.17
CA SER A 47 4.53 -18.38 1.06
C SER A 47 4.05 -18.81 2.45
N ILE A 48 3.10 -19.75 2.55
CA ILE A 48 2.66 -20.31 3.84
C ILE A 48 3.83 -20.96 4.60
N ARG A 49 4.72 -21.68 3.91
CA ARG A 49 5.90 -22.29 4.55
C ARG A 49 6.91 -21.24 5.01
N ILE A 50 7.08 -20.14 4.27
CA ILE A 50 7.93 -18.99 4.64
C ILE A 50 7.42 -18.35 5.93
N VAL A 51 6.14 -17.99 5.98
CA VAL A 51 5.58 -17.27 7.15
C VAL A 51 5.45 -18.16 8.39
N ARG A 52 5.49 -19.49 8.22
CA ARG A 52 5.61 -20.46 9.33
C ARG A 52 7.04 -20.61 9.87
N GLY A 53 7.99 -19.85 9.34
CA GLY A 53 9.39 -19.86 9.77
C GLY A 53 10.20 -21.06 9.28
N LYS A 54 9.70 -21.86 8.33
CA LYS A 54 10.45 -23.02 7.79
C LYS A 54 11.78 -22.62 7.15
N PHE A 55 11.88 -21.37 6.70
CA PHE A 55 13.05 -20.83 6.01
C PHE A 55 13.82 -19.80 6.85
N ASP A 56 13.39 -19.51 8.08
CA ASP A 56 14.07 -18.57 8.96
C ASP A 56 15.38 -19.21 9.47
N ARG A 57 16.52 -18.55 9.25
CA ARG A 57 17.84 -19.04 9.69
C ARG A 57 18.52 -18.03 10.61
N LYS A 58 19.33 -18.56 11.53
CA LYS A 58 20.19 -17.72 12.36
C LYS A 58 21.24 -17.04 11.47
N GLY A 59 21.26 -15.72 11.48
CA GLY A 59 22.17 -14.90 10.67
C GLY A 59 21.58 -14.36 9.36
N ASP A 60 20.29 -14.58 9.09
CA ASP A 60 19.62 -13.91 7.97
C ASP A 60 19.60 -12.39 8.18
N GLU A 61 19.90 -11.64 7.12
CA GLU A 61 19.92 -10.18 7.18
C GLU A 61 18.50 -9.58 7.05
N GLY A 62 18.03 -8.94 8.12
CA GLY A 62 16.78 -8.19 8.17
C GLY A 62 16.39 -7.82 9.60
N ASP A 63 15.50 -6.83 9.74
CA ASP A 63 15.10 -6.31 11.05
C ASP A 63 14.04 -7.19 11.76
N THR A 64 13.33 -8.03 11.00
CA THR A 64 12.18 -8.81 11.48
C THR A 64 12.14 -10.20 10.84
N SER A 65 11.57 -11.18 11.52
CA SER A 65 11.28 -12.49 10.92
C SER A 65 10.25 -12.38 9.79
N HIS A 66 10.13 -13.42 8.97
CA HIS A 66 9.13 -13.45 7.89
C HIS A 66 7.69 -13.32 8.42
N PHE A 67 7.39 -13.91 9.58
CA PHE A 67 6.07 -13.77 10.20
C PHE A 67 5.83 -12.35 10.71
N GLN A 68 6.81 -11.75 11.40
CA GLN A 68 6.72 -10.37 11.90
C GLN A 68 6.55 -9.35 10.76
N ALA A 69 7.25 -9.56 9.64
CA ALA A 69 7.08 -8.72 8.45
C ALA A 69 5.66 -8.82 7.90
N LEU A 70 5.08 -10.03 7.83
CA LEU A 70 3.69 -10.23 7.42
C LEU A 70 2.72 -9.55 8.38
N THR A 71 2.86 -9.75 9.70
CA THR A 71 1.93 -9.16 10.67
C THR A 71 1.99 -7.64 10.69
N THR A 72 3.18 -7.06 10.49
CA THR A 72 3.37 -5.60 10.37
C THR A 72 2.71 -5.06 9.10
N ALA A 73 2.83 -5.78 7.98
CA ALA A 73 2.14 -5.38 6.74
C ALA A 73 0.61 -5.52 6.88
N LEU A 74 0.14 -6.58 7.54
CA LEU A 74 -1.28 -6.82 7.77
C LEU A 74 -1.90 -5.77 8.70
N SER A 75 -1.23 -5.41 9.80
CA SER A 75 -1.73 -4.39 10.72
C SER A 75 -1.91 -3.02 10.05
N GLY A 76 -1.06 -2.67 9.08
CA GLY A 76 -1.20 -1.43 8.30
C GLY A 76 -2.30 -1.46 7.23
N THR A 77 -2.81 -2.64 6.86
CA THR A 77 -3.80 -2.80 5.77
C THR A 77 -5.19 -3.24 6.26
N VAL A 78 -5.28 -3.75 7.48
CA VAL A 78 -6.54 -4.13 8.13
C VAL A 78 -6.89 -3.05 9.15
N GLY A 79 -7.97 -2.33 8.90
CA GLY A 79 -8.46 -1.30 9.82
C GLY A 79 -9.97 -1.09 9.73
N THR A 80 -10.44 -0.03 10.38
CA THR A 80 -11.86 0.36 10.35
C THR A 80 -12.39 0.57 8.94
N GLY A 81 -11.52 1.02 8.02
CA GLY A 81 -11.83 1.16 6.60
C GLY A 81 -12.24 -0.14 5.92
N ASN A 82 -11.74 -1.31 6.35
CA ASN A 82 -12.17 -2.60 5.79
C ASN A 82 -13.58 -2.98 6.25
N ILE A 83 -14.00 -2.55 7.44
CA ILE A 83 -15.33 -2.84 7.98
C ILE A 83 -16.34 -1.86 7.39
N ALA A 84 -16.13 -0.57 7.62
CA ALA A 84 -17.03 0.49 7.17
C ALA A 84 -17.03 0.63 5.65
N GLY A 85 -15.86 0.49 5.00
CA GLY A 85 -15.74 0.59 3.55
C GLY A 85 -16.39 -0.56 2.79
N VAL A 86 -16.30 -1.81 3.30
CA VAL A 86 -17.05 -2.94 2.73
C VAL A 86 -18.55 -2.72 2.89
N ALA A 87 -19.00 -2.30 4.07
CA ALA A 87 -20.41 -2.01 4.31
C ALA A 87 -20.94 -0.92 3.37
N LEU A 88 -20.19 0.17 3.20
CA LEU A 88 -20.51 1.25 2.27
C LEU A 88 -20.53 0.78 0.82
N ALA A 89 -19.55 -0.03 0.41
CA ALA A 89 -19.48 -0.57 -0.96
C ALA A 89 -20.67 -1.48 -1.27
N ILE A 90 -21.10 -2.31 -0.32
CA ILE A 90 -22.31 -3.14 -0.48
C ILE A 90 -23.57 -2.28 -0.49
N HIS A 91 -23.64 -1.27 0.38
CA HIS A 91 -24.79 -0.38 0.45
C HIS A 91 -24.99 0.38 -0.88
N LEU A 92 -23.91 0.89 -1.47
CA LEU A 92 -23.96 1.66 -2.72
C LEU A 92 -24.00 0.79 -3.98
N GLY A 93 -23.20 -0.28 -4.03
CA GLY A 93 -23.00 -1.13 -5.21
C GLY A 93 -23.79 -2.43 -5.21
N GLY A 94 -24.54 -2.71 -4.14
CA GLY A 94 -25.23 -3.97 -3.92
C GLY A 94 -24.31 -5.14 -3.57
N PRO A 95 -24.86 -6.34 -3.38
CA PRO A 95 -24.10 -7.52 -2.93
C PRO A 95 -23.01 -7.97 -3.93
N ALA A 96 -23.15 -7.63 -5.22
CA ALA A 96 -22.16 -7.92 -6.24
C ALA A 96 -20.81 -7.21 -6.01
N ALA A 97 -20.78 -6.12 -5.22
CA ALA A 97 -19.55 -5.43 -4.86
C ALA A 97 -18.54 -6.39 -4.19
N LEU A 98 -19.01 -7.32 -3.34
CA LEU A 98 -18.14 -8.30 -2.68
C LEU A 98 -17.38 -9.18 -3.66
N PHE A 99 -18.04 -9.64 -4.73
CA PHE A 99 -17.40 -10.44 -5.76
C PHE A 99 -16.26 -9.65 -6.43
N TRP A 100 -16.52 -8.40 -6.79
CA TRP A 100 -15.51 -7.55 -7.44
C TRP A 100 -14.37 -7.14 -6.51
N MET A 101 -14.62 -7.01 -5.20
CA MET A 101 -13.56 -6.81 -4.21
C MET A 101 -12.60 -8.00 -4.16
N LEU A 102 -13.12 -9.23 -4.18
CA LEU A 102 -12.30 -10.45 -4.21
C LEU A 102 -11.50 -10.57 -5.52
N VAL A 103 -12.12 -10.27 -6.66
CA VAL A 103 -11.41 -10.25 -7.96
C VAL A 103 -10.29 -9.21 -7.96
N THR A 104 -10.56 -8.00 -7.47
CA THR A 104 -9.57 -6.93 -7.36
C THR A 104 -8.42 -7.33 -6.43
N ALA A 105 -8.72 -7.96 -5.29
CA ALA A 105 -7.71 -8.50 -4.39
C ALA A 105 -6.86 -9.58 -5.06
N ALA A 106 -7.48 -10.50 -5.81
CA ALA A 106 -6.78 -11.57 -6.52
C ALA A 106 -5.80 -11.05 -7.57
N VAL A 107 -6.19 -10.02 -8.31
CA VAL A 107 -5.33 -9.33 -9.30
C VAL A 107 -4.27 -8.48 -8.60
N GLY A 108 -4.64 -7.77 -7.54
CA GLY A 108 -3.75 -6.90 -6.77
C GLY A 108 -2.63 -7.64 -6.03
N MET A 109 -2.85 -8.90 -5.63
CA MET A 109 -1.81 -9.74 -5.00
C MET A 109 -0.54 -9.79 -5.85
N THR A 110 -0.65 -9.88 -7.17
CA THR A 110 0.51 -9.92 -8.05
C THR A 110 1.21 -8.56 -8.13
N THR A 111 0.47 -7.47 -8.20
CA THR A 111 1.05 -6.11 -8.16
C THR A 111 1.85 -5.93 -6.87
N LYS A 112 1.29 -6.33 -5.73
CA LYS A 112 1.99 -6.24 -4.44
C LYS A 112 3.21 -7.14 -4.39
N PHE A 113 3.14 -8.34 -4.96
CA PHE A 113 4.28 -9.23 -5.08
C PHE A 113 5.44 -8.58 -5.85
N VAL A 114 5.17 -7.91 -6.98
CA VAL A 114 6.18 -7.19 -7.77
C VAL A 114 6.76 -6.02 -6.97
N GLU A 115 5.92 -5.22 -6.33
CA GLU A 115 6.33 -4.07 -5.51
C GLU A 115 7.27 -4.47 -4.37
N VAL A 116 6.91 -5.52 -3.62
CA VAL A 116 7.71 -6.02 -2.50
C VAL A 116 9.01 -6.66 -2.99
N THR A 117 8.98 -7.36 -4.13
CA THR A 117 10.18 -7.95 -4.74
C THR A 117 11.18 -6.88 -5.16
N LEU A 118 10.71 -5.81 -5.81
CA LEU A 118 11.56 -4.67 -6.17
C LEU A 118 12.10 -3.97 -4.92
N SER A 119 11.27 -3.80 -3.90
CA SER A 119 11.68 -3.19 -2.63
C SER A 119 12.78 -4.00 -1.94
N HIS A 120 12.70 -5.33 -1.95
CA HIS A 120 13.76 -6.19 -1.43
C HIS A 120 15.04 -6.11 -2.27
N LYS A 121 14.92 -6.08 -3.60
CA LYS A 121 16.08 -6.02 -4.51
C LYS A 121 16.87 -4.71 -4.39
N TYR A 122 16.17 -3.60 -4.08
CA TYR A 122 16.76 -2.26 -4.07
C TYR A 122 16.85 -1.62 -2.67
N ARG A 123 16.61 -2.40 -1.60
CA ARG A 123 16.77 -1.94 -0.22
C ARG A 123 18.19 -1.45 0.09
N GLU A 124 18.31 -0.59 1.08
CA GLU A 124 19.57 -0.05 1.59
C GLU A 124 19.67 -0.33 3.08
N LYS A 125 20.91 -0.50 3.57
CA LYS A 125 21.19 -0.47 5.00
C LYS A 125 21.41 0.98 5.39
N ALA A 126 20.63 1.48 6.33
CA ALA A 126 20.84 2.77 6.94
C ALA A 126 22.10 2.74 7.83
N SER A 127 22.57 3.94 8.23
CA SER A 127 23.78 4.08 9.06
C SER A 127 23.66 3.44 10.44
N ASP A 128 22.45 3.25 10.94
CA ASP A 128 22.13 2.58 12.20
C ASP A 128 22.01 1.05 12.06
N GLY A 129 22.19 0.52 10.85
CA GLY A 129 22.07 -0.91 10.55
C GLY A 129 20.67 -1.37 10.13
N SER A 130 19.65 -0.51 10.23
CA SER A 130 18.28 -0.83 9.83
C SER A 130 18.14 -0.96 8.30
N ILE A 131 17.12 -1.69 7.85
CA ILE A 131 16.85 -1.90 6.42
C ILE A 131 15.77 -0.95 5.94
N ALA A 132 16.12 -0.05 5.02
CA ALA A 132 15.19 0.85 4.39
C ALA A 132 14.92 0.45 2.93
N GLY A 133 13.65 0.34 2.57
CA GLY A 133 13.23 -0.07 1.23
C GLY A 133 11.87 0.52 0.86
N GLY A 134 11.50 0.37 -0.41
CA GLY A 134 10.20 0.82 -0.91
C GLY A 134 10.28 1.48 -2.29
N PRO A 135 9.15 1.99 -2.80
CA PRO A 135 9.07 2.59 -4.12
C PRO A 135 10.02 3.73 -4.37
N MET A 136 10.17 4.64 -3.40
CA MET A 136 11.11 5.75 -3.48
C MET A 136 12.56 5.30 -3.74
N TYR A 137 12.99 4.16 -3.18
CA TYR A 137 14.35 3.64 -3.37
C TYR A 137 14.57 3.07 -4.76
N TYR A 138 13.66 2.21 -5.26
CA TYR A 138 13.83 1.66 -6.60
C TYR A 138 13.59 2.70 -7.70
N MET A 139 12.71 3.68 -7.47
CA MET A 139 12.53 4.82 -8.38
C MET A 139 13.82 5.62 -8.49
N ARG A 140 14.42 5.99 -7.35
CA ARG A 140 15.70 6.72 -7.30
C ARG A 140 16.83 5.98 -8.00
N LYS A 141 16.89 4.65 -7.87
CA LYS A 141 17.97 3.81 -8.43
C LYS A 141 17.79 3.45 -9.91
N ARG A 142 16.56 3.29 -10.40
CA ARG A 142 16.28 2.66 -11.71
C ARG A 142 15.54 3.52 -12.71
N LEU A 143 14.94 4.63 -12.30
CA LEU A 143 14.16 5.50 -13.20
C LEU A 143 14.91 6.76 -13.64
N ASN A 144 16.25 6.80 -13.48
CA ASN A 144 17.07 7.87 -14.04
C ASN A 144 17.25 7.64 -15.56
N ILE A 145 16.97 8.67 -16.35
CA ILE A 145 17.12 8.61 -17.81
C ILE A 145 18.60 8.77 -18.15
N HIS A 146 19.15 7.79 -18.85
CA HIS A 146 20.53 7.82 -19.34
C HIS A 146 20.50 8.18 -20.82
N LEU A 147 21.08 9.33 -21.18
CA LEU A 147 21.16 9.77 -22.57
C LEU A 147 22.35 9.08 -23.27
N LYS A 148 22.26 8.95 -24.60
CA LYS A 148 23.34 8.40 -25.46
C LYS A 148 24.70 9.07 -25.24
N ASN A 149 24.73 10.32 -24.77
CA ASN A 149 25.94 11.09 -24.50
C ASN A 149 26.47 10.93 -23.05
N LYS A 150 26.16 9.82 -22.36
CA LYS A 150 26.52 9.56 -20.94
C LYS A 150 25.98 10.58 -19.92
N LYS A 151 25.11 11.52 -20.33
CA LYS A 151 24.44 12.46 -19.42
C LYS A 151 23.28 11.74 -18.72
N VAL A 152 23.24 11.80 -17.40
CA VAL A 152 22.18 11.20 -16.59
C VAL A 152 21.23 12.28 -16.11
N ILE A 153 19.95 12.17 -16.46
CA ILE A 153 18.89 13.01 -15.88
C ILE A 153 18.35 12.28 -14.66
N LYS A 154 18.39 12.95 -13.50
CA LYS A 154 17.99 12.41 -12.19
C LYS A 154 16.47 12.36 -12.00
N THR A 155 15.72 11.99 -13.04
CA THR A 155 14.26 11.86 -13.02
C THR A 155 13.76 10.92 -11.92
N GLY A 156 14.46 9.81 -11.70
CA GLY A 156 14.11 8.84 -10.66
C GLY A 156 14.21 9.40 -9.25
N THR A 157 15.14 10.34 -9.01
CA THR A 157 15.27 11.00 -7.70
C THR A 157 14.08 11.92 -7.43
N VAL A 158 13.64 12.67 -8.44
CA VAL A 158 12.46 13.55 -8.33
C VAL A 158 11.19 12.73 -8.11
N MET A 159 10.99 11.67 -8.90
CA MET A 159 9.83 10.76 -8.73
C MET A 159 9.83 10.10 -7.36
N GLY A 160 10.98 9.62 -6.89
CA GLY A 160 11.10 9.01 -5.56
C GLY A 160 10.80 10.01 -4.43
N ALA A 161 11.26 11.27 -4.56
CA ALA A 161 10.97 12.33 -3.60
C ALA A 161 9.48 12.69 -3.58
N LEU A 162 8.86 12.85 -4.74
CA LEU A 162 7.41 13.10 -4.86
C LEU A 162 6.61 11.95 -4.25
N PHE A 163 6.98 10.70 -4.53
CA PHE A 163 6.33 9.53 -3.95
C PHE A 163 6.45 9.51 -2.42
N ALA A 164 7.63 9.82 -1.89
CA ALA A 164 7.86 9.87 -0.44
C ALA A 164 6.98 10.93 0.24
N VAL A 165 6.93 12.15 -0.32
CA VAL A 165 6.08 13.24 0.21
C VAL A 165 4.61 12.86 0.14
N ALA A 166 4.15 12.32 -1.01
CA ALA A 166 2.77 11.86 -1.16
C ALA A 166 2.41 10.74 -0.18
N THR A 167 3.35 9.81 0.09
CA THR A 167 3.16 8.72 1.05
C THR A 167 3.03 9.24 2.48
N ILE A 168 3.85 10.22 2.86
CA ILE A 168 3.77 10.88 4.18
C ILE A 168 2.42 11.60 4.34
N LEU A 169 1.97 12.34 3.33
CA LEU A 169 0.65 12.99 3.39
C LEU A 169 -0.49 11.97 3.42
N SER A 170 -0.38 10.90 2.64
CA SER A 170 -1.38 9.83 2.57
C SER A 170 -1.48 9.03 3.88
N SER A 171 -0.39 8.89 4.64
CA SER A 171 -0.42 8.14 5.90
C SER A 171 -1.30 8.82 6.96
N PHE A 172 -1.35 10.15 7.00
CA PHE A 172 -2.32 10.87 7.85
C PHE A 172 -3.75 10.66 7.37
N GLY A 173 -3.97 10.70 6.05
CA GLY A 173 -5.30 10.61 5.45
C GLY A 173 -5.92 9.22 5.45
N THR A 174 -5.13 8.15 5.35
CA THR A 174 -5.65 6.77 5.30
C THR A 174 -5.29 5.94 6.53
N GLY A 175 -4.14 6.21 7.14
CA GLY A 175 -3.60 5.42 8.25
C GLY A 175 -3.97 5.93 9.63
N ASN A 176 -4.27 7.22 9.80
CA ASN A 176 -4.47 7.82 11.13
C ASN A 176 -5.86 8.46 11.32
N LEU A 177 -6.15 9.59 10.66
CA LEU A 177 -7.28 10.45 11.02
C LEU A 177 -8.65 9.78 10.87
N PRO A 178 -9.00 9.12 9.75
CA PRO A 178 -10.30 8.44 9.65
C PRO A 178 -10.39 7.21 10.53
N GLN A 179 -9.26 6.56 10.83
CA GLN A 179 -9.25 5.37 11.68
C GLN A 179 -9.63 5.73 13.11
N ILE A 180 -8.94 6.71 13.71
CA ILE A 180 -9.23 7.15 15.07
C ILE A 180 -10.62 7.79 15.18
N ASN A 181 -11.05 8.55 14.16
CA ASN A 181 -12.39 9.12 14.13
C ASN A 181 -13.48 8.04 14.16
N SER A 182 -13.32 6.99 13.34
CA SER A 182 -14.28 5.87 13.32
C SER A 182 -14.34 5.15 14.67
N ILE A 183 -13.17 4.87 15.28
CA ILE A 183 -13.09 4.22 16.59
C ILE A 183 -13.74 5.09 17.68
N ALA A 184 -13.40 6.38 17.72
CA ALA A 184 -13.95 7.31 18.71
C ALA A 184 -15.48 7.41 18.62
N ASN A 185 -16.04 7.46 17.40
CA ASN A 185 -17.49 7.45 17.19
C ASN A 185 -18.13 6.14 17.65
N SER A 186 -17.56 4.98 17.28
CA SER A 186 -18.08 3.68 17.71
C SER A 186 -18.04 3.53 19.24
N MET A 187 -17.00 4.01 19.91
CA MET A 187 -16.87 3.97 21.37
C MET A 187 -17.86 4.90 22.06
N PHE A 188 -18.11 6.08 21.49
CA PHE A 188 -19.12 7.00 21.99
C PHE A 188 -20.54 6.44 21.84
N GLU A 189 -20.88 5.91 20.66
CA GLU A 189 -22.23 5.37 20.39
C GLU A 189 -22.52 4.11 21.19
N THR A 190 -21.53 3.23 21.37
CA THR A 190 -21.73 1.94 22.04
C THR A 190 -21.64 2.05 23.56
N PHE A 191 -20.72 2.88 24.07
CA PHE A 191 -20.36 2.91 25.49
C PHE A 191 -20.49 4.29 26.14
N GLY A 192 -20.86 5.34 25.39
CA GLY A 192 -20.95 6.71 25.90
C GLY A 192 -19.60 7.35 26.23
N LEU A 193 -18.49 6.76 25.80
CA LEU A 193 -17.14 7.25 26.11
C LEU A 193 -16.81 8.50 25.28
N ASN A 194 -16.34 9.56 25.95
CA ASN A 194 -15.99 10.82 25.31
C ASN A 194 -14.89 10.63 24.26
N HIS A 195 -15.06 11.25 23.08
CA HIS A 195 -14.09 11.22 21.98
C HIS A 195 -12.66 11.60 22.38
N VAL A 196 -12.47 12.54 23.30
CA VAL A 196 -11.14 12.98 23.75
C VAL A 196 -10.44 11.89 24.55
N LEU A 197 -11.17 11.12 25.35
CA LEU A 197 -10.61 9.99 26.11
C LEU A 197 -10.22 8.85 25.18
N THR A 198 -11.05 8.54 24.18
CA THR A 198 -10.76 7.50 23.19
C THR A 198 -9.63 7.91 22.24
N GLY A 199 -9.52 9.20 21.88
CA GLY A 199 -8.49 9.70 20.97
C GLY A 199 -7.14 10.01 21.64
N GLY A 200 -7.12 10.16 22.98
CA GLY A 200 -5.92 10.46 23.75
C GLY A 200 -5.10 9.23 24.17
N VAL A 201 -5.62 8.02 23.94
CA VAL A 201 -4.98 6.72 24.22
C VAL A 201 -4.68 6.02 22.91
#